data_AF-A0A970R0X0-F1
#
_entry.id   AF-A0A970R0X0-F1
#
_cell.length_a   1.000
_cell.length_b   1.000
_cell.length_c   1.000
_cell.angle_alpha   90.00
_cell.angle_beta   90.00
_cell.angle_gamma   90.00
#
_symmetry.space_group_name_H-M   'P 1'
#
loop_
_entity.id
_entity.type
_entity.pdbx_description
1 polymer ?
#
loop_
_entity_poly.entity_id
_entity_poly.type
_entity_poly.pdbx_seq_one_letter_code
_entity_poly.pdbx_strand_id
1 'polypeptide(L)'
;MEITIKDIKNGVGACGLVCALCKHYMSNSDGKDKKTCLGCASKIGCEIKACCEEKGITHCFLCPDMPCGHDMLKEMRVRVFNETAKNEGLDKLAEYLYKNLRNGITYHRPDGVAGDYDRCKTEQELLDLLKNGKPDPFSTCPVYESKSFLLRLVSPDDADDLLRCYVNKEARRFFNADTCTSDFFYESLDEMRSCIGFWLEEYKAGNSSASALLLRQAVKRSVPLK
;
A
#
# COMPACT_ATOMS: atom_id res chain seq x y z
N MET A 1 16.51 -13.13 -9.02
CA MET A 1 16.16 -12.46 -10.29
C MET A 1 15.29 -11.26 -9.93
N GLU A 2 15.65 -10.07 -10.41
CA GLU A 2 14.76 -8.90 -10.31
C GLU A 2 13.68 -9.02 -11.39
N ILE A 3 12.41 -8.90 -11.00
CA ILE A 3 11.27 -9.00 -11.92
C ILE A 3 11.25 -7.81 -12.88
N THR A 4 10.95 -8.04 -14.16
CA THR A 4 10.85 -6.98 -15.17
C THR A 4 9.40 -6.65 -15.53
N ILE A 5 9.17 -5.50 -16.18
CA ILE A 5 7.87 -5.14 -16.77
C ILE A 5 7.38 -6.25 -17.73
N LYS A 6 8.30 -6.84 -18.51
CA LYS A 6 7.99 -7.93 -19.43
C LYS A 6 7.52 -9.20 -18.70
N ASP A 7 8.13 -9.52 -17.56
CA ASP A 7 7.71 -10.66 -16.74
C ASP A 7 6.31 -10.43 -16.15
N ILE A 8 6.03 -9.21 -15.69
CA ILE A 8 4.71 -8.81 -15.18
C ILE A 8 3.67 -8.93 -16.29
N LYS A 9 3.94 -8.37 -17.47
CA LYS A 9 3.06 -8.44 -18.65
C LYS A 9 2.76 -9.89 -19.05
N ASN A 10 3.80 -10.72 -19.17
CA ASN A 10 3.64 -12.13 -19.52
C ASN A 10 2.98 -12.96 -18.41
N GLY A 11 2.99 -12.45 -17.18
CA GLY A 11 2.35 -13.05 -16.02
C GLY A 11 0.87 -12.71 -15.86
N VAL A 12 0.29 -11.89 -16.73
CA VAL A 12 -1.15 -11.59 -16.72
C VAL A 12 -1.91 -12.82 -17.23
N GLY A 13 -2.78 -13.38 -16.40
CA GLY A 13 -3.64 -14.50 -16.75
C GLY A 13 -4.84 -14.05 -17.58
N ALA A 14 -5.52 -15.01 -18.23
CA ALA A 14 -6.72 -14.73 -19.02
C ALA A 14 -7.80 -13.95 -18.23
N CYS A 15 -7.87 -14.14 -16.91
CA CYS A 15 -8.78 -13.41 -16.03
C CYS A 15 -8.31 -12.00 -15.64
N GLY A 16 -7.12 -11.53 -16.02
CA GLY A 16 -6.56 -10.23 -15.64
C GLY A 16 -5.77 -10.19 -14.32
N LEU A 17 -5.70 -11.29 -13.56
CA LEU A 17 -4.79 -11.40 -12.41
C LEU A 17 -3.33 -11.56 -12.87
N VAL A 18 -2.39 -11.14 -12.04
CA VAL A 18 -0.96 -11.09 -12.39
C VAL A 18 -0.17 -12.10 -11.55
N CYS A 19 -0.02 -13.31 -12.09
CA CYS A 19 0.65 -14.41 -11.39
C CYS A 19 2.12 -14.13 -11.12
N ALA A 20 2.81 -13.37 -11.98
CA ALA A 20 4.21 -13.02 -11.79
C ALA A 20 4.49 -12.22 -10.51
N LEU A 21 3.47 -11.55 -9.95
CA LEU A 21 3.55 -10.81 -8.68
C LEU A 21 3.01 -11.61 -7.49
N CYS A 22 2.54 -12.83 -7.73
CA CYS A 22 2.02 -13.68 -6.68
C CYS A 22 3.14 -14.45 -5.99
N LYS A 23 3.31 -14.23 -4.68
CA LYS A 23 4.29 -14.98 -3.88
C LYS A 23 4.11 -16.50 -3.97
N HIS A 24 2.89 -17.01 -4.12
CA HIS A 24 2.60 -18.45 -4.25
C HIS A 24 3.08 -19.04 -5.58
N TYR A 25 3.28 -18.20 -6.59
CA TYR A 25 3.91 -18.56 -7.85
C TYR A 25 5.43 -18.42 -7.78
N MET A 26 5.93 -17.38 -7.08
CA MET A 26 7.37 -17.13 -6.89
C MET A 26 8.05 -18.10 -5.91
N SER A 27 7.33 -18.64 -4.92
CA SER A 27 7.85 -19.60 -3.92
C SER A 27 8.13 -21.00 -4.49
N ASN A 28 7.84 -21.24 -5.76
CA ASN A 28 8.15 -22.50 -6.43
C ASN A 28 9.66 -22.66 -6.77
N SER A 29 10.51 -21.66 -6.48
CA SER A 29 11.97 -21.80 -6.61
C SER A 29 12.59 -22.69 -5.54
N ASP A 30 11.94 -22.85 -4.37
CA ASP A 30 12.59 -23.42 -3.17
C ASP A 30 11.95 -24.75 -2.70
N GLY A 31 11.00 -25.30 -3.44
CA GLY A 31 10.58 -26.71 -3.35
C GLY A 31 9.97 -27.17 -2.02
N LYS A 32 9.59 -26.26 -1.11
CA LYS A 32 9.07 -26.62 0.21
C LYS A 32 7.89 -25.75 0.63
N ASP A 33 6.71 -25.96 0.03
CA ASP A 33 5.44 -25.96 0.78
C ASP A 33 4.21 -26.25 -0.09
N LYS A 34 3.26 -26.97 0.52
CA LYS A 34 2.10 -27.65 -0.07
C LYS A 34 0.92 -26.74 -0.47
N LYS A 35 1.18 -25.53 -0.99
CA LYS A 35 0.17 -24.67 -1.66
C LYS A 35 0.75 -24.10 -2.96
N THR A 36 1.07 -24.99 -3.88
CA THR A 36 1.65 -24.71 -5.20
C THR A 36 0.59 -24.10 -6.13
N CYS A 37 0.55 -22.77 -6.22
CA CYS A 37 -0.17 -22.13 -7.31
C CYS A 37 0.73 -22.18 -8.55
N LEU A 38 0.39 -23.01 -9.54
CA LEU A 38 1.13 -23.13 -10.80
C LEU A 38 0.97 -21.91 -11.74
N GLY A 39 0.31 -20.85 -11.26
CA GLY A 39 -0.11 -19.72 -12.10
C GLY A 39 -1.17 -20.14 -13.13
N CYS A 40 -1.75 -19.16 -13.83
CA CYS A 40 -2.72 -19.44 -14.89
C CYS A 40 -2.14 -20.25 -16.05
N ALA A 41 -0.81 -20.27 -16.22
CA ALA A 41 -0.13 -21.03 -17.27
C ALA A 41 -0.29 -22.55 -17.11
N SER A 42 -0.21 -23.07 -15.89
CA SER A 42 -0.25 -24.53 -15.62
C SER A 42 -1.42 -24.98 -14.75
N LYS A 43 -2.38 -24.09 -14.45
CA LYS A 43 -3.65 -24.47 -13.80
C LYS A 43 -4.54 -25.23 -14.80
N ILE A 44 -4.64 -26.54 -14.62
CA ILE A 44 -5.58 -27.41 -15.33
C ILE A 44 -7.01 -27.09 -14.83
N GLY A 45 -7.99 -27.00 -15.73
CA GLY A 45 -9.40 -26.79 -15.37
C GLY A 45 -9.79 -25.35 -15.00
N CYS A 46 -9.12 -24.34 -15.54
CA CYS A 46 -9.52 -22.95 -15.36
C CYS A 46 -10.69 -22.59 -16.28
N GLU A 47 -11.90 -22.43 -15.72
CA GLU A 47 -13.12 -22.08 -16.47
C GLU A 47 -12.97 -20.79 -17.30
N ILE A 48 -12.30 -19.78 -16.76
CA ILE A 48 -12.05 -18.52 -17.46
C ILE A 48 -11.16 -18.73 -18.70
N LYS A 49 -10.15 -19.59 -18.58
CA LYS A 49 -9.25 -19.91 -19.70
C LYS A 49 -10.01 -20.66 -20.78
N ALA A 50 -10.80 -21.67 -20.41
CA ALA A 50 -11.64 -22.42 -21.34
C ALA A 50 -12.63 -21.51 -22.08
N CYS A 51 -13.31 -20.60 -21.37
CA CYS A 51 -14.21 -19.62 -21.96
C CYS A 51 -13.50 -18.68 -22.96
N CYS A 52 -12.28 -18.24 -22.66
CA CYS A 52 -11.48 -17.43 -23.58
C CYS A 52 -11.07 -18.24 -24.83
N GLU A 53 -10.65 -19.49 -24.66
CA GLU A 53 -10.29 -20.41 -25.76
C GLU A 53 -11.49 -20.68 -26.68
N GLU A 54 -12.67 -20.97 -26.13
CA GLU A 54 -13.92 -21.16 -26.88
C GLU A 54 -14.31 -19.94 -27.70
N LYS A 55 -14.04 -18.73 -27.17
CA LYS A 55 -14.30 -17.45 -27.85
C LYS A 55 -13.16 -16.99 -28.78
N GLY A 56 -12.05 -17.75 -28.86
CA GLY A 56 -10.89 -17.39 -29.68
C GLY A 56 -10.15 -16.13 -29.22
N ILE A 57 -10.21 -15.79 -27.93
CA ILE A 57 -9.56 -14.62 -27.33
C ILE A 57 -8.52 -15.05 -26.29
N THR A 58 -7.55 -14.18 -26.01
CA THR A 58 -6.48 -14.49 -25.03
C THR A 58 -6.82 -14.07 -23.60
N HIS A 59 -7.66 -13.05 -23.43
CA HIS A 59 -7.99 -12.47 -22.13
C HIS A 59 -9.45 -12.00 -22.08
N CYS A 60 -10.03 -11.98 -20.88
CA CYS A 60 -11.40 -11.54 -20.64
C CYS A 60 -11.64 -10.09 -21.07
N PHE A 61 -10.66 -9.20 -20.96
CA PHE A 61 -10.83 -7.80 -21.36
C PHE A 61 -11.03 -7.60 -22.86
N LEU A 62 -10.74 -8.62 -23.69
CA LEU A 62 -11.04 -8.64 -25.13
C LEU A 62 -12.46 -9.14 -25.42
N CYS A 63 -13.16 -9.68 -24.42
CA CYS A 63 -14.51 -10.21 -24.58
C CYS A 63 -15.53 -9.06 -24.63
N PRO A 64 -16.43 -9.01 -25.63
CA PRO A 64 -17.48 -8.00 -25.70
C PRO A 64 -18.47 -8.09 -24.54
N ASP A 65 -18.61 -9.27 -23.93
CA ASP A 65 -19.53 -9.52 -22.81
C ASP A 65 -18.95 -9.09 -21.45
N MET A 66 -17.74 -8.51 -21.41
CA MET A 66 -17.06 -8.14 -20.16
C MET A 66 -17.58 -6.81 -19.59
N PRO A 67 -17.93 -6.74 -18.28
CA PRO A 67 -17.88 -7.83 -17.28
C PRO A 67 -19.07 -8.79 -17.38
N CYS A 68 -18.80 -10.11 -17.43
CA CYS A 68 -19.83 -11.16 -17.48
C CYS A 68 -20.03 -11.85 -16.11
N GLY A 69 -20.93 -12.84 -16.05
CA GLY A 69 -21.39 -13.45 -14.81
C GLY A 69 -20.44 -14.39 -14.07
N HIS A 70 -19.23 -14.66 -14.57
CA HIS A 70 -18.28 -15.55 -13.90
C HIS A 70 -17.81 -14.97 -12.56
N ASP A 71 -17.80 -15.79 -11.50
CA ASP A 71 -17.50 -15.34 -10.13
C ASP A 71 -16.15 -14.65 -9.98
N MET A 72 -15.10 -15.14 -10.66
CA MET A 72 -13.77 -14.50 -10.66
C MET A 72 -13.81 -13.05 -11.14
N LEU A 73 -14.68 -12.73 -12.10
CA LEU A 73 -14.82 -11.38 -12.65
C LEU A 73 -15.65 -10.45 -11.74
N LYS A 74 -16.23 -10.99 -10.66
CA LYS A 74 -16.90 -10.20 -9.61
C LYS A 74 -15.92 -9.64 -8.57
N GLU A 75 -14.64 -9.97 -8.64
CA GLU A 75 -13.62 -9.39 -7.77
C GLU A 75 -13.21 -7.98 -8.23
N MET A 76 -13.16 -7.02 -7.32
CA MET A 76 -12.87 -5.60 -7.63
C MET A 76 -11.52 -5.43 -8.33
N ARG A 77 -10.47 -6.07 -7.80
CA ARG A 77 -9.12 -6.05 -8.39
C ARG A 77 -9.12 -6.59 -9.82
N VAL A 78 -9.89 -7.66 -10.07
CA VAL A 78 -10.01 -8.28 -11.38
C VAL A 78 -10.68 -7.34 -12.37
N ARG A 79 -11.78 -6.69 -11.97
CA ARG A 79 -12.47 -5.71 -12.84
C ARG A 79 -11.56 -4.54 -13.19
N VAL A 80 -10.94 -3.91 -12.20
CA VAL A 80 -10.10 -2.72 -12.45
C VAL A 80 -8.89 -3.04 -13.33
N PHE A 81 -8.25 -4.20 -13.14
CA PHE A 81 -7.12 -4.59 -13.99
C PHE A 81 -7.54 -4.91 -15.42
N ASN A 82 -8.66 -5.62 -15.60
CA ASN A 82 -9.19 -5.88 -16.95
C ASN A 82 -9.64 -4.58 -17.64
N GLU A 83 -10.30 -3.68 -16.92
CA GLU A 83 -10.73 -2.38 -17.47
C GLU A 83 -9.52 -1.52 -17.86
N THR A 84 -8.47 -1.51 -17.04
CA THR A 84 -7.20 -0.84 -17.37
C THR A 84 -6.54 -1.46 -18.59
N ALA A 85 -6.46 -2.80 -18.67
CA ALA A 85 -5.89 -3.50 -19.81
C ALA A 85 -6.70 -3.30 -21.10
N LYS A 86 -8.03 -3.22 -20.99
CA LYS A 86 -8.93 -2.91 -22.12
C LYS A 86 -8.67 -1.52 -22.68
N ASN A 87 -8.54 -0.53 -21.80
CA ASN A 87 -8.48 0.88 -22.18
C ASN A 87 -7.06 1.34 -22.54
N GLU A 88 -6.02 0.75 -21.93
CA GLU A 88 -4.63 1.23 -22.03
C GLU A 88 -3.63 0.14 -22.45
N GLY A 89 -4.07 -1.12 -22.54
CA GLY A 89 -3.23 -2.25 -22.91
C GLY A 89 -2.43 -2.85 -21.75
N LEU A 90 -1.90 -4.06 -22.00
CA LEU A 90 -1.12 -4.80 -21.02
C LEU A 90 0.23 -4.16 -20.68
N ASP A 91 0.82 -3.41 -21.63
CA ASP A 91 2.08 -2.70 -21.39
C ASP A 91 1.91 -1.64 -20.30
N LYS A 92 0.85 -0.83 -20.38
CA LYS A 92 0.55 0.18 -19.35
C LYS A 92 0.20 -0.44 -18.00
N LEU A 93 -0.62 -1.49 -17.99
CA LEU A 93 -0.92 -2.22 -16.75
C LEU A 93 0.36 -2.74 -16.08
N ALA A 94 1.28 -3.32 -16.86
CA ALA A 94 2.54 -3.84 -16.34
C ALA A 94 3.47 -2.73 -15.84
N GLU A 95 3.55 -1.59 -16.53
CA GLU A 95 4.30 -0.40 -16.07
C GLU A 95 3.79 0.11 -14.72
N TYR A 96 2.48 0.25 -14.55
CA TYR A 96 1.87 0.67 -13.29
C TYR A 96 2.22 -0.27 -12.15
N LEU A 97 2.01 -1.57 -12.35
CA LEU A 97 2.31 -2.59 -11.34
C LEU A 97 3.80 -2.66 -10.99
N TYR A 98 4.68 -2.48 -11.98
CA TYR A 98 6.13 -2.44 -11.77
C TYR A 98 6.54 -1.22 -10.93
N LYS A 99 6.08 -0.02 -11.28
CA LYS A 99 6.33 1.21 -10.52
C LYS A 99 5.83 1.06 -9.08
N ASN A 100 4.63 0.52 -8.92
CA ASN A 100 4.02 0.31 -7.62
C ASN A 100 4.81 -0.67 -6.76
N LEU A 101 5.27 -1.79 -7.33
CA LEU A 101 6.12 -2.75 -6.64
C LEU A 101 7.42 -2.09 -6.14
N ARG A 102 8.08 -1.29 -6.99
CA ARG A 102 9.30 -0.53 -6.65
C ARG A 102 9.06 0.50 -5.55
N ASN A 103 7.83 1.00 -5.44
CA ASN A 103 7.38 1.93 -4.40
C ASN A 103 6.76 1.22 -3.17
N GLY A 104 6.97 -0.09 -3.03
CA GLY A 104 6.54 -0.85 -1.85
C GLY A 104 5.04 -1.15 -1.80
N ILE A 105 4.30 -0.97 -2.89
CA ILE A 105 2.90 -1.39 -3.00
C ILE A 105 2.89 -2.88 -3.30
N THR A 106 2.32 -3.64 -2.36
CA THR A 106 2.48 -5.09 -2.34
C THR A 106 1.28 -5.81 -2.95
N TYR A 107 1.52 -6.71 -3.91
CA TYR A 107 0.48 -7.51 -4.54
C TYR A 107 -0.10 -8.59 -3.61
N HIS A 108 0.77 -9.31 -2.88
CA HIS A 108 0.39 -10.21 -1.79
C HIS A 108 1.43 -10.12 -0.68
N ARG A 109 1.01 -10.01 0.58
CA ARG A 109 1.95 -9.86 1.71
C ARG A 109 2.52 -11.22 2.14
N PRO A 110 3.78 -11.29 2.60
CA PRO A 110 4.43 -12.56 2.99
C PRO A 110 3.71 -13.32 4.10
N ASP A 111 3.11 -12.60 5.04
CA ASP A 111 2.37 -13.07 6.21
C ASP A 111 1.01 -13.74 5.88
N GLY A 112 0.59 -13.75 4.61
CA GLY A 112 -0.69 -14.32 4.20
C GLY A 112 -1.85 -13.34 4.27
N VAL A 113 -1.58 -12.08 4.63
CA VAL A 113 -2.56 -11.01 4.58
C VAL A 113 -2.74 -10.52 3.14
N ALA A 114 -3.96 -10.08 2.82
CA ALA A 114 -4.31 -9.51 1.53
C ALA A 114 -3.38 -8.33 1.15
N GLY A 115 -3.08 -8.21 -0.14
CA GLY A 115 -2.20 -7.17 -0.68
C GLY A 115 -2.79 -5.78 -0.54
N ASP A 116 -2.02 -4.76 -0.93
CA ASP A 116 -2.48 -3.37 -0.85
C ASP A 116 -3.68 -3.12 -1.77
N TYR A 117 -3.71 -3.72 -2.96
CA TYR A 117 -4.85 -3.63 -3.88
C TYR A 117 -6.14 -4.27 -3.35
N ASP A 118 -6.03 -5.26 -2.46
CA ASP A 118 -7.18 -6.00 -1.91
C ASP A 118 -7.80 -5.27 -0.70
N ARG A 119 -7.20 -4.16 -0.25
CA ARG A 119 -7.64 -3.36 0.89
C ARG A 119 -8.44 -2.12 0.48
N CYS A 120 -8.44 -1.78 -0.81
CA CYS A 120 -9.25 -0.68 -1.35
C CYS A 120 -10.73 -0.97 -1.15
N LYS A 121 -11.50 0.05 -0.79
CA LYS A 121 -12.95 -0.06 -0.52
C LYS A 121 -13.79 0.23 -1.75
N THR A 122 -13.20 0.90 -2.76
CA THR A 122 -13.89 1.30 -3.99
C THR A 122 -13.00 1.04 -5.21
N GLU A 123 -13.63 0.89 -6.38
CA GLU A 123 -12.91 0.74 -7.65
C GLU A 123 -12.05 1.97 -7.99
N GLN A 124 -12.56 3.16 -7.67
CA GLN A 124 -11.82 4.41 -7.89
C GLN A 124 -10.54 4.46 -7.04
N GLU A 125 -10.62 4.08 -5.76
CA GLU A 125 -9.45 3.99 -4.88
C GLU A 125 -8.41 2.98 -5.41
N LEU A 126 -8.86 1.83 -5.91
CA LEU A 126 -7.98 0.82 -6.50
C LEU A 126 -7.35 1.32 -7.81
N LEU A 127 -8.13 1.96 -8.67
CA LEU A 127 -7.65 2.57 -9.92
C LEU A 127 -6.63 3.67 -9.65
N ASP A 128 -6.88 4.52 -8.66
CA ASP A 128 -5.96 5.58 -8.23
C ASP A 128 -4.68 4.97 -7.65
N LEU A 129 -4.79 3.96 -6.78
CA LEU A 129 -3.63 3.23 -6.26
C LEU A 129 -2.82 2.59 -7.38
N LEU A 130 -3.47 1.99 -8.37
CA LEU A 130 -2.83 1.38 -9.53
C LEU A 130 -2.06 2.42 -10.34
N LYS A 131 -2.71 3.51 -10.74
CA LYS A 131 -2.13 4.49 -11.68
C LYS A 131 -1.14 5.44 -11.03
N ASN A 132 -1.49 5.91 -9.84
CA ASN A 132 -0.79 7.00 -9.16
C ASN A 132 0.12 6.50 -8.03
N GLY A 133 -0.10 5.29 -7.54
CA GLY A 133 0.59 4.74 -6.38
C GLY A 133 0.00 5.28 -5.07
N LYS A 134 0.75 5.14 -3.97
CA LYS A 134 0.39 5.76 -2.69
C LYS A 134 0.65 7.27 -2.81
N PRO A 135 -0.21 8.11 -2.21
CA PRO A 135 0.08 9.53 -2.09
C PRO A 135 1.46 9.74 -1.48
N ASP A 136 2.20 10.69 -2.02
CA ASP A 136 3.45 11.12 -1.39
C ASP A 136 3.13 11.64 0.01
N PRO A 137 3.66 11.01 1.09
CA PRO A 137 3.34 11.41 2.44
C PRO A 137 3.78 12.82 2.79
N PHE A 138 4.67 13.45 2.02
CA PHE A 138 5.09 14.85 2.19
C PHE A 138 4.17 15.84 1.46
N SER A 139 3.54 15.40 0.37
CA SER A 139 2.50 16.16 -0.32
C SER A 139 1.18 16.13 0.46
N THR A 140 0.82 14.99 1.05
CA THR A 140 -0.36 14.86 1.91
C THR A 140 -0.08 13.84 3.01
N CYS A 141 0.07 14.33 4.24
CA CYS A 141 0.32 13.48 5.40
C CYS A 141 -0.87 12.56 5.65
N PRO A 142 -0.68 11.23 5.67
CA PRO A 142 -1.77 10.30 5.89
C PRO A 142 -2.32 10.43 7.31
N VAL A 143 -3.64 10.29 7.43
CA VAL A 143 -4.34 10.25 8.73
C VAL A 143 -4.82 8.83 9.00
N TYR A 144 -4.46 8.30 10.17
CA TYR A 144 -4.93 6.99 10.63
C TYR A 144 -5.71 7.15 11.93
N GLU A 145 -6.97 6.74 11.91
CA GLU A 145 -7.82 6.75 13.09
C GLU A 145 -8.19 5.32 13.49
N SER A 146 -8.05 5.04 14.78
CA SER A 146 -8.53 3.84 15.44
C SER A 146 -9.45 4.23 16.60
N LYS A 147 -10.02 3.25 17.30
CA LYS A 147 -10.82 3.51 18.50
C LYS A 147 -10.06 4.25 19.60
N SER A 148 -8.72 4.15 19.62
CA SER A 148 -7.90 4.64 20.73
C SER A 148 -6.88 5.71 20.31
N PHE A 149 -6.62 5.87 19.02
CA PHE A 149 -5.52 6.69 18.52
C PHE A 149 -5.89 7.39 17.22
N LEU A 150 -5.45 8.64 17.12
CA LEU A 150 -5.37 9.40 15.87
C LEU A 150 -3.90 9.68 15.57
N LEU A 151 -3.44 9.23 14.41
CA LEU A 151 -2.14 9.60 13.85
C LEU A 151 -2.40 10.59 12.71
N ARG A 152 -1.79 11.77 12.80
CA ARG A 152 -1.86 12.84 11.81
C ARG A 152 -0.61 13.71 11.91
N LEU A 153 -0.43 14.61 10.94
CA LEU A 153 0.54 15.71 11.04
C LEU A 153 0.32 16.49 12.34
N VAL A 154 1.42 16.77 13.06
CA VAL A 154 1.42 17.58 14.29
C VAL A 154 0.98 19.01 14.00
N SER A 155 0.29 19.64 14.95
CA SER A 155 -0.09 21.04 14.94
C SER A 155 0.61 21.78 16.09
N PRO A 156 0.88 23.10 15.98
CA PRO A 156 1.28 23.92 17.12
C PRO A 156 0.33 23.80 18.33
N ASP A 157 -0.95 23.50 18.10
CA ASP A 157 -1.95 23.30 19.15
C ASP A 157 -1.72 22.02 19.98
N ASP A 158 -0.91 21.08 19.48
CA ASP A 158 -0.57 19.85 20.21
C ASP A 158 0.50 20.09 21.30
N ALA A 159 1.10 21.29 21.37
CA ALA A 159 2.26 21.57 22.22
C ALA A 159 2.03 21.29 23.71
N ASP A 160 0.90 21.72 24.27
CA ASP A 160 0.58 21.49 25.69
C ASP A 160 0.45 20.00 26.01
N ASP A 161 -0.21 19.23 25.14
CA ASP A 161 -0.42 17.79 25.34
C ASP A 161 0.85 16.98 25.13
N LEU A 162 1.69 17.39 24.17
CA LEU A 162 3.00 16.78 23.96
C LEU A 162 3.95 17.09 25.11
N LEU A 163 3.97 18.32 25.62
CA LEU A 163 4.88 18.68 26.73
C LEU A 163 4.68 17.78 27.95
N ARG A 164 3.42 17.40 28.26
CA ARG A 164 3.11 16.44 29.35
C ARG A 164 3.82 15.10 29.19
N CYS A 165 4.06 14.67 27.95
CA CYS A 165 4.78 13.44 27.64
C CYS A 165 6.30 13.64 27.65
N TYR A 166 6.77 14.72 27.04
CA TYR A 166 8.19 14.94 26.78
C TYR A 166 8.97 15.60 27.94
N VAL A 167 8.28 16.10 28.98
CA VAL A 167 8.90 16.52 30.25
C VAL A 167 9.25 15.34 31.18
N ASN A 168 8.83 14.12 30.84
CA ASN A 168 9.03 12.95 31.67
C ASN A 168 10.43 12.33 31.45
N LYS A 169 11.35 12.59 32.39
CA LYS A 169 12.73 12.05 32.38
C LYS A 169 12.77 10.51 32.35
N GLU A 170 11.80 9.83 32.98
CA GLU A 170 11.73 8.36 33.00
C GLU A 170 11.24 7.78 31.67
N ALA A 171 10.42 8.53 30.91
CA ALA A 171 9.97 8.14 29.57
C ALA A 171 11.05 8.37 28.52
N ARG A 172 11.86 9.44 28.70
CA ARG A 172 12.95 9.85 27.79
C ARG A 172 13.90 8.71 27.40
N ARG A 173 14.23 7.81 28.32
CA ARG A 173 15.12 6.65 28.04
C ARG A 173 14.56 5.66 27.01
N PHE A 174 13.27 5.73 26.70
CA PHE A 174 12.61 4.90 25.69
C PHE A 174 12.39 5.65 24.37
N PHE A 175 12.68 6.95 24.32
CA PHE A 175 12.57 7.72 23.09
C PHE A 175 13.73 7.39 22.17
N ASN A 176 13.43 7.26 20.88
CA ASN A 176 14.46 7.05 19.88
C ASN A 176 14.99 8.40 19.46
N ALA A 177 16.26 8.67 19.76
CA ALA A 177 16.96 9.89 19.38
C ALA A 177 18.08 9.62 18.37
N ASP A 178 18.13 8.40 17.82
CA ASP A 178 19.08 8.06 16.75
C ASP A 178 18.88 9.00 15.56
N THR A 179 19.99 9.51 15.01
CA THR A 179 19.99 10.45 13.87
C THR A 179 19.22 11.77 14.08
N CYS A 180 18.93 12.13 15.34
CA CYS A 180 18.26 13.39 15.68
C CYS A 180 19.25 14.40 16.31
N THR A 181 18.97 15.68 16.13
CA THR A 181 19.66 16.79 16.81
C THR A 181 19.11 17.09 18.21
N SER A 182 18.01 16.43 18.60
CA SER A 182 17.35 16.61 19.89
C SER A 182 17.37 15.31 20.70
N ASP A 183 17.40 15.47 22.03
CA ASP A 183 17.30 14.38 22.99
C ASP A 183 15.85 14.08 23.43
N PHE A 184 14.88 14.77 22.81
CA PHE A 184 13.45 14.68 23.08
C PHE A 184 13.08 14.88 24.56
N PHE A 185 13.72 15.86 25.20
CA PHE A 185 13.37 16.32 26.53
C PHE A 185 13.13 17.83 26.51
N TYR A 186 11.93 18.25 26.90
CA TYR A 186 11.52 19.65 26.88
C TYR A 186 10.87 20.02 28.21
N GLU A 187 11.24 21.15 28.79
CA GLU A 187 10.78 21.60 30.11
C GLU A 187 9.81 22.79 30.00
N SER A 188 9.75 23.42 28.83
CA SER A 188 8.89 24.57 28.57
C SER A 188 8.04 24.43 27.31
N LEU A 189 6.93 25.18 27.27
CA LEU A 189 6.05 25.23 26.12
C LEU A 189 6.74 25.83 24.89
N ASP A 190 7.66 26.78 25.09
CA ASP A 190 8.41 27.41 24.00
C ASP A 190 9.41 26.46 23.35
N GLU A 191 10.07 25.60 24.12
CA GLU A 191 10.92 24.52 23.59
C GLU A 191 10.10 23.51 22.78
N MET A 192 8.94 23.10 23.30
CA MET A 192 8.05 22.18 22.58
C MET A 192 7.53 22.79 21.27
N ARG A 193 7.09 24.05 21.30
CA ARG A 193 6.66 24.78 20.09
C ARG A 193 7.80 24.91 19.07
N SER A 194 9.02 25.18 19.53
CA SER A 194 10.20 25.25 18.65
C SER A 194 10.50 23.90 18.00
N CYS A 195 10.38 22.80 18.75
CA CYS A 195 10.51 21.45 18.22
C CYS A 195 9.44 21.16 17.16
N ILE A 196 8.16 21.43 17.44
CA ILE A 196 7.06 21.28 16.47
C ILE A 196 7.35 22.09 15.20
N GLY A 197 7.76 23.35 15.35
CA GLY A 197 8.08 24.23 14.23
C GLY A 197 9.20 23.68 13.35
N PHE A 198 10.30 23.21 13.95
CA PHE A 198 11.40 22.56 13.22
C PHE A 198 10.91 21.38 12.38
N TRP A 199 10.12 20.46 12.95
CA TRP A 199 9.65 19.29 12.22
C TRP A 199 8.61 19.60 11.14
N LEU A 200 7.82 20.65 11.32
CA LEU A 200 6.91 21.13 10.28
C LEU A 200 7.67 21.72 9.09
N GLU A 201 8.79 22.41 9.31
CA GLU A 201 9.65 22.90 8.22
C GLU A 201 10.37 21.74 7.51
N GLU A 202 10.89 20.76 8.26
CA GLU A 202 11.48 19.54 7.68
C GLU A 202 10.47 18.74 6.84
N TYR A 203 9.21 18.67 7.29
CA TYR A 203 8.12 18.06 6.54
C TYR A 203 7.85 18.80 5.23
N LYS A 204 7.76 20.14 5.27
CA LYS A 204 7.58 20.97 4.06
C LYS A 204 8.76 20.84 3.08
N ALA A 205 9.97 20.62 3.59
CA ALA A 205 11.16 20.40 2.78
C ALA A 205 11.22 19.00 2.15
N GLY A 206 10.34 18.07 2.54
CA GLY A 206 10.33 16.69 2.03
C GLY A 206 11.45 15.83 2.61
N ASN A 207 12.02 16.21 3.76
CA ASN A 207 13.15 15.50 4.34
C ASN A 207 12.69 14.17 4.97
N SER A 208 13.30 13.06 4.53
CA SER A 208 12.92 11.71 4.94
C SER A 208 13.03 11.49 6.45
N SER A 209 13.91 12.20 7.15
CA SER A 209 14.03 12.20 8.62
C SER A 209 12.76 12.69 9.33
N ALA A 210 11.96 13.56 8.70
CA ALA A 210 10.70 14.04 9.27
C ALA A 210 9.64 12.93 9.33
N SER A 211 9.67 11.96 8.41
CA SER A 211 8.70 10.84 8.38
C SER A 211 8.74 9.96 9.64
N ALA A 212 9.91 9.85 10.29
CA ALA A 212 10.08 9.08 11.52
C ALA A 212 9.38 9.73 12.74
N LEU A 213 9.10 11.04 12.69
CA LEU A 213 8.43 11.76 13.78
C LEU A 213 6.92 11.88 13.58
N LEU A 214 6.46 11.98 12.34
CA LEU A 214 5.04 12.15 12.01
C LEU A 214 4.16 10.97 12.47
N LEU A 215 4.76 9.80 12.65
CA LEU A 215 4.08 8.61 13.16
C LEU A 215 4.22 8.42 14.69
N ARG A 216 5.00 9.25 15.40
CA ARG A 216 5.26 9.07 16.84
C ARG A 216 4.25 9.78 17.74
N GLN A 217 3.40 10.64 17.21
CA GLN A 217 2.44 11.37 18.02
C GLN A 217 1.05 10.82 17.78
N ALA A 218 0.81 9.66 18.38
CA ALA A 218 -0.53 9.26 18.76
C ALA A 218 -1.05 10.30 19.75
N VAL A 219 -1.84 11.26 19.28
CA VAL A 219 -2.64 12.07 20.19
C VAL A 219 -3.66 11.10 20.76
N LYS A 220 -3.41 10.61 21.98
CA LYS A 220 -4.41 9.88 22.75
C LYS A 220 -5.51 10.88 23.00
N ARG A 221 -6.55 10.81 22.18
CA ARG A 221 -7.75 11.61 22.37
C ARG A 221 -8.32 11.16 23.71
N SER A 222 -8.24 12.03 24.72
CA SER A 222 -9.03 11.93 25.93
C SER A 222 -10.49 12.19 25.56
N VAL A 223 -11.10 11.36 24.71
CA VAL A 223 -12.53 11.46 24.44
C VAL A 223 -13.21 10.94 25.70
N PRO A 224 -14.08 11.72 26.36
CA PRO A 224 -14.98 11.14 27.34
C PRO A 224 -15.81 10.10 26.59
N LEU A 225 -15.79 8.85 27.06
CA LEU A 225 -16.74 7.85 26.61
C LEU A 225 -18.14 8.47 26.79
N LYS A 226 -18.86 8.66 25.68
CA LYS A 226 -20.30 8.87 25.72
C LYS A 226 -20.98 7.54 26.04
#